data_AF-A0A6V7IL66-F1
#
_entry.id   AF-A0A6V7IL66-F1
#
_cell.length_a   1.000
_cell.length_b   1.000
_cell.length_c   1.000
_cell.angle_alpha   90.00
_cell.angle_beta   90.00
_cell.angle_gamma   90.00
#
_symmetry.space_group_name_H-M   'P 1'
#
loop_
_entity.id
_entity.type
_entity.pdbx_description
1 polymer ?
#
loop_
_entity_poly.entity_id
_entity_poly.type
_entity_poly.pdbx_seq_one_letter_code
_entity_poly.pdbx_strand_id
1 'polypeptide(L)' 'EEARREVDAAFDNCPGKLGMAELQGLNYLEKCIKESLRLYPSVHGISRMTEEDLKL' A
#
# COMPACT_ATOMS: atom_id res chain seq x y z
N GLU A 1 -3.14 -13.46 -11.11
CA GLU A 1 -2.05 -14.46 -11.11
C GLU A 1 -0.76 -13.98 -10.44
N GLU A 2 -0.10 -12.91 -10.88
CA GLU A 2 1.21 -12.50 -10.33
C GLU A 2 1.20 -12.14 -8.84
N ALA A 3 0.23 -11.32 -8.39
CA ALA A 3 0.04 -11.01 -6.97
C ALA A 3 -0.20 -12.26 -6.11
N ARG A 4 -0.91 -13.26 -6.65
CA ARG A 4 -1.21 -14.50 -5.93
C ARG A 4 0.05 -15.36 -5.78
N ARG A 5 0.84 -15.49 -6.86
CA ARG A 5 2.14 -16.19 -6.81
C ARG A 5 3.10 -15.58 -5.79
N GLU A 6 3.14 -14.26 -5.71
CA GLU A 6 3.99 -13.53 -4.76
C GLU A 6 3.59 -13.82 -3.31
N VAL A 7 2.28 -13.83 -3.04
CA VAL A 7 1.73 -14.19 -1.73
C VAL A 7 2.02 -15.65 -1.39
N ASP A 8 1.76 -16.59 -2.30
CA ASP A 8 2.00 -18.02 -2.09
C ASP A 8 3.49 -18.27 -1.76
N ALA A 9 4.40 -17.66 -2.51
CA ALA A 9 5.84 -17.74 -2.25
C ALA A 9 6.24 -17.17 -0.88
N ALA A 10 5.61 -16.08 -0.41
CA ALA A 10 5.88 -15.54 0.91
C ALA A 10 5.40 -16.47 2.04
N PHE A 11 4.27 -17.16 1.85
CA PHE A 11 3.76 -18.15 2.79
C PHE A 11 4.61 -19.42 2.82
N ASP A 12 5.09 -19.89 1.67
CA ASP A 12 6.00 -21.05 1.61
C ASP A 12 7.32 -20.78 2.32
N ASN A 13 7.82 -19.55 2.24
CA ASN A 13 9.07 -19.13 2.90
C ASN A 13 8.90 -18.82 4.40
N CYS A 14 7.67 -18.74 4.91
CA CYS A 14 7.40 -18.39 6.29
C CYS A 14 6.42 -19.38 6.96
N PRO A 15 6.93 -20.41 7.67
CA PRO A 15 6.09 -21.40 8.32
C PRO A 15 5.44 -20.80 9.59
N GLY A 16 4.33 -20.08 9.40
CA GLY A 16 3.37 -19.75 10.45
C GLY A 16 3.47 -18.37 11.09
N LYS A 17 4.43 -17.51 10.70
CA LYS A 17 4.51 -16.14 11.24
C LYS A 17 4.92 -15.10 10.19
N LEU A 18 3.95 -14.69 9.38
CA LEU A 18 4.12 -13.57 8.46
C LEU A 18 4.44 -12.28 9.24
N GLY A 19 5.67 -11.79 9.13
CA GLY A 19 6.15 -10.57 9.75
C GLY A 19 6.26 -9.42 8.76
N MET A 20 6.73 -8.26 9.26
CA MET A 20 6.90 -7.07 8.43
C MET A 20 7.96 -7.25 7.33
N ALA A 21 8.99 -8.06 7.58
CA ALA A 21 10.05 -8.31 6.60
C ALA A 21 9.52 -9.08 5.38
N GLU A 22 8.65 -10.07 5.62
CA GLU A 22 8.03 -10.84 4.55
C GLU A 22 7.03 -9.99 3.75
N LEU A 23 6.26 -9.13 4.44
CA LEU A 23 5.35 -8.19 3.79
C LEU A 23 6.08 -7.18 2.90
N GLN A 24 7.28 -6.74 3.29
CA GLN A 24 8.13 -5.88 2.46
C GLN A 24 8.62 -6.57 1.17
N GLY A 25 8.59 -7.91 1.12
CA GLY A 25 8.89 -8.67 -0.09
C GLY A 25 7.77 -8.68 -1.14
N LEU A 26 6.54 -8.30 -0.76
CA LEU A 26 5.35 -8.31 -1.61
C LEU A 26 5.25 -7.06 -2.51
N ASN A 27 6.25 -6.84 -3.35
CA ASN A 27 6.41 -5.67 -4.21
C ASN A 27 5.28 -5.48 -5.23
N TYR A 28 4.83 -6.55 -5.89
CA TYR A 28 3.78 -6.44 -6.89
C TYR A 28 2.43 -6.14 -6.21
N LEU A 29 2.13 -6.84 -5.12
CA LEU A 29 0.94 -6.57 -4.32
C LEU A 29 0.92 -5.13 -3.77
N GLU A 30 2.04 -4.62 -3.27
CA GLU A 30 2.15 -3.25 -2.78
C GLU A 30 1.85 -2.22 -3.88
N LYS A 31 2.37 -2.44 -5.10
CA LYS A 31 2.05 -1.62 -6.27
C LYS A 31 0.56 -1.66 -6.62
N CYS A 32 -0.08 -2.83 -6.58
CA CYS A 32 -1.52 -2.95 -6.80
C CYS A 32 -2.33 -2.13 -5.78
N ILE A 33 -1.96 -2.17 -4.51
CA ILE A 33 -2.62 -1.41 -3.45
C ILE A 33 -2.45 0.10 -3.70
N LYS A 34 -1.21 0.55 -3.94
CA LYS A 34 -0.91 1.96 -4.22
C LYS A 34 -1.65 2.47 -5.45
N GLU A 35 -1.70 1.69 -6.52
CA GLU A 35 -2.40 2.08 -7.74
C GLU A 35 -3.92 2.13 -7.55
N SER A 36 -4.47 1.20 -6.77
CA SER A 36 -5.88 1.23 -6.37
C SER A 36 -6.21 2.51 -5.60
N LEU A 37 -5.35 2.92 -4.65
CA LEU A 37 -5.54 4.17 -3.89
C LEU A 37 -5.30 5.43 -4.73
N ARG A 38 -4.46 5.37 -5.78
CA ARG A 38 -4.28 6.47 -6.73
C ARG A 38 -5.54 6.71 -7.57
N LEU A 39 -6.17 5.63 -8.03
CA LEU A 39 -7.40 5.68 -8.83
C LEU A 39 -8.65 5.94 -7.97
N TYR A 40 -8.69 5.33 -6.80
CA TYR A 40 -9.82 5.34 -5.87
C TYR A 40 -9.32 5.73 -4.48
N PRO A 41 -9.07 7.03 -4.24
CA PRO A 41 -8.64 7.48 -2.93
C PRO A 41 -9.73 7.19 -1.90
N SER A 42 -9.37 6.65 -0.73
CA SER A 42 -10.32 6.34 0.35
C SER A 42 -11.04 7.59 0.87
N VAL A 43 -10.37 8.75 0.80
CA VAL A 43 -10.92 10.06 1.17
C VAL A 43 -10.71 11.00 -0.01
N HIS A 44 -11.79 11.56 -0.54
CA HIS A 44 -11.79 12.36 -1.78
C HIS A 44 -11.26 13.80 -1.62
N GLY A 45 -10.99 14.27 -0.39
CA GLY A 45 -10.54 15.63 -0.15
C GLY A 45 -9.89 15.80 1.22
N ILE A 46 -8.86 16.65 1.28
CA ILE A 46 -8.15 17.00 2.52
C ILE A 46 -8.18 18.52 2.63
N SER A 47 -8.79 19.04 3.70
CA SER A 47 -8.87 20.48 3.96
C SER A 47 -7.96 20.89 5.13
N ARG A 48 -7.56 22.16 5.13
CA ARG A 48 -6.76 22.82 6.17
C ARG A 48 -7.26 24.25 6.34
N MET A 49 -7.16 24.79 7.56
CA MET A 49 -7.38 26.20 7.85
C MET A 49 -6.02 26.91 7.86
N THR A 50 -5.90 28.01 7.13
CA THR A 50 -4.68 28.83 7.13
C THR A 50 -4.67 29.72 8.37
N GLU A 51 -3.53 29.77 9.07
CA GLU A 51 -3.36 30.64 10.24
C GLU A 51 -2.99 32.08 9.85
N GLU A 52 -2.43 32.26 8.65
CA GLU A 52 -1.96 33.53 8.11
C GLU A 52 -2.32 33.68 6.62
N ASP A 53 -2.16 34.89 6.07
CA ASP A 53 -2.43 35.20 4.66
C ASP A 53 -1.51 34.38 3.72
N LEU A 54 -2.11 33.57 2.86
CA LEU A 54 -1.41 32.76 1.87
C LEU A 54 -1.42 33.45 0.48
N LYS A 55 -0.23 33.57 -0.14
CA LYS A 55 -0.10 33.83 -1.58
C LYS A 55 0.25 32.53 -2.30
N LEU A 56 -0.57 32.13 -3.27
CA LEU A 56 -0.43 30.91 -4.07
C LEU A 56 0.40 31.15 -5.33
#